data_AF-A0A353DYT6-F1
#
_entry.id   AF-A0A353DYT6-F1
#
_cell.length_a   1.000
_cell.length_b   1.000
_cell.length_c   1.000
_cell.angle_alpha   90.00
_cell.angle_beta   90.00
_cell.angle_gamma   90.00
#
_symmetry.space_group_name_H-M   'P 1'
#
loop_
_entity.id
_entity.type
_entity.pdbx_description
1 polymer ?
#
loop_
_entity_poly.entity_id
_entity_poly.type
_entity_poly.pdbx_seq_one_letter_code
_entity_poly.pdbx_strand_id
1 'polypeptide(L)'
;SMEMIDSMGGAATPLSFGELYSALDQGVVDGAENNPPSLLSSRHYEVCKFYSLDEHTMVPDVVLIGTETWNRLTPDQRQWLQQAVDASVPFQRDLWATKTKETMTALEEAGVEIIHPDKSLFQKAVASLHAGFEGTEAGRWMQRVLELP
;
A
#
# COMPACT_ATOMS: atom_id res chain seq x y z
N SER A 1 3.22 8.27 -6.93
CA SER A 1 2.11 8.61 -6.02
C SER A 1 1.49 9.95 -6.38
N MET A 2 2.25 11.05 -6.48
CA MET A 2 1.68 12.37 -6.82
C MET A 2 0.86 12.38 -8.12
N GLU A 3 1.43 11.94 -9.24
CA GLU A 3 0.72 11.88 -10.53
C GLU A 3 -0.54 10.98 -10.50
N MET A 4 -0.54 9.94 -9.66
CA MET A 4 -1.70 9.06 -9.49
C MET A 4 -2.83 9.79 -8.75
N ILE A 5 -2.51 10.47 -7.64
CA ILE A 5 -3.47 11.29 -6.90
C ILE A 5 -4.02 12.42 -7.78
N ASP A 6 -3.14 13.12 -8.52
CA ASP A 6 -3.54 14.18 -9.44
C ASP A 6 -4.46 13.64 -10.55
N SER A 7 -4.15 12.46 -11.10
CA SER A 7 -4.99 11.78 -12.11
C SER A 7 -6.37 11.40 -11.57
N MET A 8 -6.46 11.06 -10.27
CA MET A 8 -7.73 10.77 -9.59
C MET A 8 -8.48 12.06 -9.17
N GLY A 9 -7.95 13.24 -9.50
CA GLY A 9 -8.57 14.54 -9.24
C GLY A 9 -8.23 15.17 -7.88
N GLY A 10 -7.29 14.58 -7.14
CA GLY A 10 -6.75 15.18 -5.92
C GLY A 10 -5.69 16.26 -6.21
N ALA A 11 -5.21 16.90 -5.15
CA ALA A 11 -4.06 17.80 -5.19
C ALA A 11 -2.94 17.24 -4.31
N ALA A 12 -1.99 16.53 -4.92
CA ALA A 12 -0.96 15.82 -4.16
C ALA A 12 -0.04 16.79 -3.39
N THR A 13 0.01 16.64 -2.06
CA THR A 13 0.89 17.44 -1.19
C THR A 13 1.91 16.52 -0.51
N PRO A 14 3.22 16.66 -0.79
CA PRO A 14 4.23 15.81 -0.17
C PRO A 14 4.40 16.17 1.31
N LEU A 15 4.24 15.18 2.19
CA LEU A 15 4.42 15.32 3.63
C LEU A 15 5.18 14.12 4.21
N SER A 16 5.89 14.34 5.32
CA SER A 16 6.49 13.24 6.07
C SER A 16 5.41 12.50 6.85
N PHE A 17 5.52 11.17 6.95
CA PHE A 17 4.52 10.36 7.65
C PHE A 17 4.36 10.75 9.13
N GLY A 18 5.46 11.14 9.79
CA GLY A 18 5.45 11.53 11.20
C GLY A 18 4.72 12.85 11.49
N GLU A 19 4.52 13.69 10.49
CA GLU A 19 3.82 14.98 10.62
C GLU A 19 2.36 14.90 10.16
N LEU A 20 1.96 13.77 9.54
CA LEU A 20 0.69 13.63 8.84
C LEU A 20 -0.52 13.81 9.77
N TYR A 21 -0.50 13.27 10.99
CA TYR A 21 -1.59 13.47 11.96
C TYR A 21 -1.85 14.97 12.18
N SER A 22 -0.81 15.73 12.51
CA SER A 22 -0.93 17.18 12.77
C SER A 22 -1.35 17.94 11.52
N ALA A 23 -0.89 17.53 10.34
CA ALA A 23 -1.29 18.13 9.08
C ALA A 23 -2.78 17.91 8.77
N LEU A 24 -3.31 16.73 9.07
CA LEU A 24 -4.75 16.43 8.94
C LEU A 24 -5.57 17.22 9.98
N ASP A 25 -5.13 17.23 11.24
CA ASP A 25 -5.81 17.95 12.34
C ASP A 25 -5.88 19.47 12.08
N GLN A 26 -4.82 20.04 11.52
CA GLN A 26 -4.74 21.47 11.20
C GLN A 26 -5.36 21.83 9.85
N GLY A 27 -5.83 20.86 9.07
CA GLY A 27 -6.38 21.08 7.73
C GLY A 27 -5.35 21.56 6.70
N VAL A 28 -4.07 21.21 6.88
CA VAL A 28 -3.03 21.41 5.84
C VAL A 28 -3.29 20.50 4.65
N VAL A 29 -3.80 19.29 4.91
CA VAL A 29 -4.30 18.35 3.90
C VAL A 29 -5.65 17.81 4.34
N ASP A 30 -6.54 17.56 3.39
CA ASP A 30 -7.91 17.08 3.66
C ASP A 30 -8.00 15.55 3.81
N GLY A 31 -6.94 14.84 3.44
CA GLY A 31 -6.89 13.39 3.47
C GLY A 31 -5.52 12.85 3.10
N ALA A 32 -5.37 11.54 3.24
CA ALA A 32 -4.17 10.79 2.88
C ALA A 32 -4.54 9.37 2.46
N GLU A 33 -3.65 8.73 1.71
CA GLU A 33 -3.78 7.32 1.34
C GLU A 33 -2.87 6.44 2.19
N ASN A 34 -3.41 5.33 2.68
CA ASN A 34 -2.66 4.20 3.22
C ASN A 34 -3.60 2.99 3.43
N ASN A 35 -3.03 1.85 3.80
CA ASN A 35 -3.81 0.67 4.16
C ASN A 35 -4.55 0.85 5.52
N PRO A 36 -5.59 0.05 5.81
CA PRO A 36 -6.36 0.18 7.04
C PRO A 36 -5.53 0.02 8.32
N PRO A 37 -4.61 -0.97 8.44
CA PRO A 37 -3.73 -1.07 9.60
C PRO A 37 -2.98 0.24 9.94
N SER A 38 -2.45 0.95 8.95
CA SER A 38 -1.77 2.23 9.15
C SER A 38 -2.71 3.33 9.65
N LEU A 39 -3.93 3.42 9.10
CA LEU A 39 -4.95 4.39 9.54
C LEU A 39 -5.25 4.23 11.04
N LEU A 40 -5.38 2.98 11.51
CA LEU A 40 -5.61 2.67 12.92
C LEU A 40 -4.38 2.91 13.79
N SER A 41 -3.21 2.35 13.42
CA SER A 41 -2.01 2.42 14.27
C SER A 41 -1.48 3.84 14.45
N SER A 42 -1.63 4.69 13.42
CA SER A 42 -1.23 6.09 13.48
C SER A 42 -2.31 7.01 14.04
N ARG A 43 -3.47 6.47 14.42
CA ARG A 43 -4.60 7.21 14.97
C ARG A 43 -5.15 8.29 14.04
N HIS A 44 -4.85 8.25 12.73
CA HIS A 44 -5.39 9.24 11.77
C HIS A 44 -6.92 9.19 11.70
N TYR A 45 -7.55 8.06 12.09
CA TYR A 45 -9.01 7.94 12.21
C TYR A 45 -9.64 8.91 13.21
N GLU A 46 -8.87 9.51 14.11
CA GLU A 46 -9.38 10.50 15.07
C GLU A 46 -9.81 11.79 14.36
N VAL A 47 -9.09 12.15 13.29
CA VAL A 47 -9.28 13.39 12.51
C VAL A 47 -9.81 13.13 11.10
N CYS A 48 -9.72 11.90 10.58
CA CYS A 48 -10.29 11.48 9.30
C CYS A 48 -11.40 10.45 9.51
N LYS A 49 -12.64 10.80 9.16
CA LYS A 49 -13.83 9.97 9.41
C LYS A 49 -14.39 9.23 8.18
N PHE A 50 -13.73 9.32 7.04
CA PHE A 50 -14.12 8.62 5.82
C PHE A 50 -12.95 7.81 5.29
N TYR A 51 -13.20 6.56 4.89
CA TYR A 51 -12.21 5.68 4.29
C TYR A 51 -12.76 5.04 3.02
N SER A 52 -12.31 5.54 1.88
CA SER A 52 -12.65 4.98 0.57
C SER A 52 -11.76 3.79 0.24
N LEU A 53 -12.32 2.59 0.26
CA LEU A 53 -11.62 1.34 -0.10
C LEU A 53 -11.66 1.15 -1.63
N ASP A 54 -10.93 2.00 -2.36
CA ASP A 54 -10.78 1.95 -3.82
C ASP A 54 -9.72 0.95 -4.30
N GLU A 55 -8.82 0.53 -3.40
CA GLU A 55 -7.71 -0.40 -3.65
C GLU A 55 -6.82 0.04 -4.82
N HIS A 56 -6.54 1.34 -4.91
CA HIS A 56 -5.77 1.95 -6.00
C HIS A 56 -4.30 1.50 -6.05
N THR A 57 -3.74 0.93 -4.98
CA THR A 57 -2.43 0.27 -4.96
C THR A 57 -2.44 -1.07 -4.23
N MET A 58 -1.71 -2.05 -4.78
CA MET A 58 -1.37 -3.31 -4.10
C MET A 58 0.14 -3.53 -4.21
N VAL A 59 0.86 -2.96 -3.26
CA VAL A 59 2.34 -2.97 -3.24
C VAL A 59 2.83 -4.27 -2.61
N PRO A 60 3.66 -5.08 -3.30
CA PRO A 60 4.28 -6.24 -2.69
C PRO A 60 5.43 -5.82 -1.77
N ASP A 61 5.45 -6.37 -0.56
CA ASP A 61 6.62 -6.27 0.32
C ASP A 61 7.74 -7.20 -0.15
N VAL A 62 8.96 -6.67 -0.22
CA VAL A 62 10.14 -7.43 -0.67
C VAL A 62 11.18 -7.47 0.44
N VAL A 63 11.53 -8.67 0.89
CA VAL A 63 12.65 -8.88 1.82
C VAL A 63 13.93 -8.99 1.01
N LEU A 64 14.86 -8.07 1.25
CA LEU A 64 16.16 -8.03 0.58
C LEU A 64 17.30 -8.28 1.56
N ILE A 65 18.35 -8.96 1.09
CA ILE A 65 19.62 -9.11 1.80
C ILE A 65 20.75 -8.58 0.91
N GLY A 66 21.68 -7.83 1.52
CA GLY A 66 22.88 -7.39 0.84
C GLY A 66 23.70 -8.58 0.32
N THR A 67 24.18 -8.50 -0.92
CA THR A 67 24.90 -9.60 -1.58
C THR A 67 26.17 -10.00 -0.83
N GLU A 68 26.90 -9.03 -0.26
CA GLU A 68 28.06 -9.31 0.59
C GLU A 68 27.69 -10.13 1.83
N THR A 69 26.63 -9.72 2.53
CA THR A 69 26.12 -10.44 3.71
C THR A 69 25.70 -11.86 3.35
N TRP A 70 24.97 -12.03 2.25
CA TRP A 70 24.54 -13.35 1.76
C TRP A 70 25.72 -14.26 1.42
N ASN A 71 26.74 -13.71 0.76
CA ASN A 71 27.92 -14.46 0.35
C ASN A 71 28.81 -14.87 1.53
N ARG A 72 28.77 -14.11 2.64
CA ARG A 72 29.46 -14.46 3.89
C ARG A 72 28.82 -15.62 4.66
N LEU A 73 27.57 -15.97 4.37
CA LEU A 73 26.91 -17.09 5.02
C LEU A 73 27.50 -18.41 4.52
N THR A 74 27.57 -19.41 5.41
CA THR A 74 27.85 -20.79 5.00
C THR A 74 26.68 -21.34 4.18
N PRO A 75 26.86 -22.45 3.42
CA PRO A 75 25.76 -23.10 2.71
C PRO A 75 24.56 -23.41 3.62
N ASP A 76 24.79 -23.95 4.81
CA ASP A 76 23.73 -24.29 5.77
C ASP A 76 23.00 -23.04 6.27
N GLN A 77 23.72 -21.95 6.57
CA GLN A 77 23.11 -20.69 6.99
C GLN A 77 22.26 -20.06 5.89
N ARG A 78 22.69 -20.12 4.62
CA ARG A 78 21.86 -19.67 3.49
C ARG A 78 20.59 -20.49 3.40
N GLN A 79 20.69 -21.81 3.56
CA GLN A 79 19.53 -22.70 3.52
C GLN A 79 18.55 -22.38 4.67
N TRP A 80 19.02 -22.24 5.90
CA TRP A 80 18.16 -21.92 7.05
C TRP A 80 17.49 -20.55 6.89
N LEU A 81 18.23 -19.55 6.41
CA LEU A 81 17.66 -18.23 6.17
C LEU A 81 16.60 -18.27 5.08
N GLN A 82 16.86 -18.96 3.96
CA GLN A 82 15.87 -19.10 2.88
C GLN A 82 14.61 -19.82 3.38
N GLN A 83 14.76 -20.92 4.14
CA GLN A 83 13.64 -21.64 4.73
C GLN A 83 12.82 -20.77 5.69
N ALA A 84 13.48 -19.94 6.50
CA ALA A 84 12.80 -19.02 7.41
C ALA A 84 12.02 -17.94 6.63
N VAL A 85 12.61 -17.37 5.58
CA VAL A 85 11.93 -16.39 4.72
C VAL A 85 10.74 -17.03 4.00
N ASP A 86 10.92 -18.20 3.38
CA ASP A 86 9.86 -18.91 2.67
C ASP A 86 8.70 -19.28 3.59
N ALA A 87 8.98 -19.66 4.84
CA ALA A 87 7.96 -19.93 5.86
C ALA A 87 7.27 -18.64 6.37
N SER A 88 8.01 -17.51 6.41
CA SER A 88 7.47 -16.24 6.89
C SER A 88 6.43 -15.63 5.93
N VAL A 89 6.55 -15.85 4.62
CA VAL A 89 5.66 -15.26 3.60
C VAL A 89 4.20 -15.69 3.76
N PRO A 90 3.84 -17.00 3.75
CA PRO A 90 2.45 -17.40 3.94
C PRO A 90 1.94 -17.01 5.33
N PHE A 91 2.79 -17.13 6.36
CA PHE A 91 2.42 -16.74 7.72
C PHE A 91 2.09 -15.24 7.84
N GLN A 92 2.90 -14.38 7.22
CA GLN A 92 2.65 -12.94 7.20
C GLN A 92 1.37 -12.60 6.44
N ARG A 93 1.06 -13.30 5.34
CA ARG A 93 -0.19 -13.10 4.59
C ARG A 93 -1.42 -13.43 5.43
N ASP A 94 -1.39 -14.53 6.18
CA ASP A 94 -2.48 -14.90 7.08
C ASP A 94 -2.67 -13.87 8.20
N LEU A 95 -1.57 -13.40 8.80
CA LEU A 95 -1.60 -12.34 9.79
C LEU A 95 -2.11 -11.01 9.21
N TRP A 96 -1.71 -10.66 7.99
CA TRP A 96 -2.14 -9.44 7.32
C TRP A 96 -3.63 -9.45 7.02
N ALA A 97 -4.16 -10.56 6.50
CA ALA A 97 -5.59 -10.73 6.24
C ALA A 97 -6.40 -10.61 7.55
N THR A 98 -5.94 -11.29 8.60
CA THR A 98 -6.56 -11.22 9.94
C THR A 98 -6.55 -9.79 10.47
N LYS A 99 -5.37 -9.14 10.47
CA LYS A 99 -5.19 -7.80 11.01
C LYS A 99 -5.99 -6.76 10.23
N THR A 100 -6.06 -6.87 8.91
CA THR A 100 -6.85 -5.98 8.06
C THR A 100 -8.32 -6.10 8.43
N LYS A 101 -8.86 -7.31 8.54
CA LYS A 101 -10.26 -7.55 8.96
C LYS A 101 -10.56 -6.95 10.33
N GLU A 102 -9.74 -7.24 11.33
CA GLU A 102 -9.88 -6.68 12.68
C GLU A 102 -9.84 -5.14 12.67
N THR A 103 -8.94 -4.57 11.86
CA THR A 103 -8.78 -3.13 11.76
C THR A 103 -9.99 -2.47 11.13
N MET A 104 -10.56 -3.05 10.06
CA MET A 104 -11.78 -2.52 9.45
C MET A 104 -12.93 -2.44 10.48
N THR A 105 -13.14 -3.50 11.26
CA THR A 105 -14.14 -3.49 12.35
C THR A 105 -13.84 -2.42 13.40
N ALA A 106 -12.59 -2.30 13.85
CA ALA A 106 -12.21 -1.29 14.84
C ALA A 106 -12.40 0.16 14.32
N LEU A 107 -12.17 0.40 13.02
CA LEU A 107 -12.38 1.71 12.41
C LEU A 107 -13.87 2.06 12.34
N GLU A 108 -14.73 1.12 11.94
CA GLU A 108 -16.19 1.29 11.96
C GLU A 108 -16.69 1.59 13.38
N GLU A 109 -16.23 0.83 14.38
CA GLU A 109 -16.55 1.05 15.80
C GLU A 109 -16.06 2.42 16.31
N ALA A 110 -14.95 2.93 15.76
CA ALA A 110 -14.42 4.27 16.04
C ALA A 110 -15.14 5.39 15.25
N GLY A 111 -16.19 5.05 14.51
CA GLY A 111 -17.04 5.98 13.77
C GLY A 111 -16.48 6.42 12.42
N VAL A 112 -15.58 5.63 11.83
CA VAL A 112 -15.14 5.84 10.44
C VAL A 112 -16.17 5.24 9.48
N GLU A 113 -16.61 6.03 8.50
CA GLU A 113 -17.45 5.55 7.41
C GLU A 113 -16.58 4.88 6.34
N ILE A 114 -16.76 3.57 6.17
CA ILE A 114 -16.09 2.79 5.13
C ILE A 114 -16.91 2.87 3.84
N ILE A 115 -16.31 3.44 2.79
CA ILE A 115 -16.92 3.62 1.49
C ILE A 115 -16.32 2.61 0.51
N HIS A 116 -17.18 1.88 -0.21
CA HIS A 116 -16.78 0.94 -1.26
C HIS A 116 -17.14 1.50 -2.64
N PRO A 117 -16.26 2.28 -3.27
CA PRO A 117 -16.60 2.91 -4.54
C PRO A 117 -16.47 1.94 -5.73
N ASP A 118 -17.00 2.35 -6.89
CA ASP A 118 -16.71 1.67 -8.16
C ASP A 118 -15.24 1.89 -8.56
N LYS A 119 -14.42 0.86 -8.33
CA LYS A 119 -12.99 0.86 -8.67
C LYS A 119 -12.71 1.16 -10.14
N SER A 120 -13.67 0.87 -11.05
CA SER A 120 -13.49 1.15 -12.47
C SER A 120 -13.31 2.65 -12.76
N LEU A 121 -13.84 3.52 -11.89
CA LEU A 121 -13.68 4.97 -12.00
C LEU A 121 -12.24 5.39 -11.73
N PHE A 122 -11.61 4.83 -10.69
CA PHE A 122 -10.21 5.07 -10.33
C PHE A 122 -9.27 4.49 -11.39
N GLN A 123 -9.54 3.27 -11.88
CA GLN A 123 -8.79 2.66 -12.97
C GLN A 123 -8.81 3.51 -14.25
N LYS A 124 -9.98 4.07 -14.62
CA LYS A 124 -10.11 4.98 -15.76
C LYS A 124 -9.36 6.28 -15.54
N ALA A 125 -9.42 6.83 -14.33
CA ALA A 125 -8.75 8.08 -13.98
C ALA A 125 -7.23 8.00 -14.19
N VAL A 126 -6.61 6.84 -13.89
CA VAL A 126 -5.17 6.62 -14.04
C VAL A 126 -4.76 6.03 -15.41
N ALA A 127 -5.69 5.90 -16.37
CA ALA A 127 -5.41 5.26 -17.65
C ALA A 127 -4.33 5.98 -18.47
N SER A 128 -4.28 7.32 -18.40
CA SER A 128 -3.24 8.13 -19.04
C SER A 128 -1.86 7.89 -18.43
N LEU A 129 -1.79 7.72 -17.11
CA LEU A 129 -0.56 7.36 -16.40
C LEU A 129 -0.04 6.00 -16.89
N HIS A 130 -0.92 5.00 -17.03
CA HIS A 130 -0.55 3.70 -17.59
C HIS A 130 -0.05 3.81 -19.03
N ALA A 131 -0.72 4.60 -19.87
CA ALA A 131 -0.30 4.82 -21.26
C ALA A 131 1.08 5.48 -21.35
N GLY A 132 1.46 6.31 -20.38
CA GLY A 132 2.80 6.91 -20.28
C GLY A 132 3.94 5.89 -20.17
N PHE A 133 3.66 4.65 -19.76
CA PHE A 133 4.65 3.57 -19.71
C PHE A 133 4.79 2.79 -21.01
N GLU A 134 3.98 3.05 -22.04
CA GLU A 134 4.05 2.34 -23.32
C GLU A 134 5.45 2.44 -23.94
N GLY A 135 5.97 1.32 -24.44
CA GLY A 135 7.32 1.24 -25.02
C GLY A 135 8.48 1.25 -24.01
N THR A 136 8.21 1.46 -22.72
CA THR A 136 9.23 1.37 -21.66
C THR A 136 9.42 -0.06 -21.14
N GLU A 137 10.52 -0.32 -20.43
CA GLU A 137 10.72 -1.58 -19.73
C GLU A 137 9.64 -1.82 -18.65
N ALA A 138 9.30 -0.78 -17.88
CA ALA A 138 8.24 -0.84 -16.89
C ALA A 138 6.88 -1.20 -17.53
N GLY A 139 6.56 -0.61 -18.68
CA GLY A 139 5.33 -0.92 -19.43
C GLY A 139 5.27 -2.37 -19.90
N ARG A 140 6.41 -2.96 -20.29
CA ARG A 140 6.49 -4.39 -20.63
C ARG A 140 6.13 -5.27 -19.43
N TRP A 141 6.69 -4.98 -18.26
CA TRP A 141 6.38 -5.72 -17.03
C TRP A 141 4.94 -5.50 -16.57
N MET A 142 4.42 -4.28 -16.69
CA MET A 142 3.03 -3.95 -16.39
C MET A 142 2.07 -4.80 -17.23
N GLN A 143 2.27 -4.87 -18.56
CA GLN A 143 1.47 -5.74 -19.43
C GLN A 143 1.59 -7.21 -19.01
N ARG A 144 2.80 -7.68 -18.71
CA ARG A 144 3.01 -9.06 -18.29
C ARG A 144 2.25 -9.41 -17.01
N VAL A 145 2.20 -8.50 -16.05
CA VAL A 145 1.45 -8.68 -14.79
C VAL A 145 -0.05 -8.75 -15.04
N LEU A 146 -0.58 -7.92 -15.97
CA LEU A 146 -2.01 -7.93 -16.32
C LEU A 146 -2.45 -9.23 -17.02
N GLU A 147 -1.53 -9.95 -17.64
CA GLU A 147 -1.78 -11.26 -18.27
C GLU A 147 -1.69 -12.45 -17.29
N LEU A 148 -1.22 -12.22 -16.05
CA LEU A 148 -1.15 -13.29 -15.06
C LEU A 148 -2.56 -13.67 -14.58
N PRO A 149 -2.81 -14.98 -14.34
CA PRO A 149 -4.12 -15.48 -13.92
C PRO A 149 -4.51 -15.04 -12.50
#